data_AF-A0A6C0DVC9-F1
#
_entry.id   AF-A0A6C0DVC9-F1
#
_cell.length_a   1.000
_cell.length_b   1.000
_cell.length_c   1.000
_cell.angle_alpha   90.00
_cell.angle_beta   90.00
_cell.angle_gamma   90.00
#
_symmetry.space_group_name_H-M   'P 1'
#
loop_
_entity.id
_entity.type
_entity.pdbx_description
1 polymer ?
#
loop_
_entity_poly.entity_id
_entity_poly.type
_entity_poly.pdbx_seq_one_letter_code
_entity_poly.pdbx_strand_id
1 'polypeptide(L)'
;KSKKAGFSIPGSRTLSNLSRSADKYGDLHFISFYSAILARLAYTNDNNFLNFYKSIFGPIIPSELMKSMDQITDFKDILNDEKMFKLKGENKNKFKTYTYKDQLFVDFIGEGMPQNANVATGEISQARSPTDTPKPKGVVVDNVVKYISIGWSNYGEIYVLADKRMPKSIFVIFRGTYSAKTAALYSKPTSAVPLQVCLDSNGKPESYLYGIFKASVEMIHTIIESMRYLATDFLGAKDSNSVKVITTGHSLGGAMCSDFAYLWVNSITKTPPYNSSPYDVLSKKIICISLGSPRCFNTNISEKFCNYVESGNIVYLRITTRGDPVPALPPSATYFSHACSDSNSVKKGMREKVSEDCNATLTVRPFPNVDYKANLDCQNYKTRTYIPNVLSHTIYLDIMYTNAVDIPKFAKGIAFQQEVKRTPSGGTIGRLIIGSDEGYKVVFFDVNASRSKPTNIDAAESAALTALGETPIDEKTFSTEPISGPTTAAMAAGGYRGGIGGAISEDVRVDKNTFDKLVSLSVPIKGSDKCPMLYSDYQLFSSFSNTLMPTLQCAPKVGGRKRKHTRKHMKKNKRFMKTKRNRR
;
A
#
# COMPACT_ATOMS: atom_id res chain seq x y z
N LYS A 1 -32.15 -43.46 -15.65
CA LYS A 1 -30.77 -44.01 -15.60
C LYS A 1 -29.89 -43.23 -16.56
N SER A 2 -29.04 -42.33 -16.05
CA SER A 2 -27.94 -41.69 -16.79
C SER A 2 -27.03 -41.02 -15.76
N LYS A 3 -25.93 -41.70 -15.41
CA LYS A 3 -24.86 -41.16 -14.58
C LYS A 3 -23.82 -40.52 -15.51
N LYS A 4 -23.62 -39.21 -15.41
CA LYS A 4 -22.39 -38.57 -15.91
C LYS A 4 -21.43 -38.41 -14.73
N ALA A 5 -20.38 -39.22 -14.73
CA ALA A 5 -19.26 -39.09 -13.81
C ALA A 5 -18.36 -37.95 -14.30
N GLY A 6 -18.25 -36.89 -13.50
CA GLY A 6 -17.21 -35.87 -13.66
C GLY A 6 -16.01 -36.27 -12.82
N PHE A 7 -14.91 -36.61 -13.49
CA PHE A 7 -13.59 -36.76 -12.87
C PHE A 7 -13.16 -35.38 -12.34
N SER A 8 -12.98 -35.27 -11.02
CA SER A 8 -12.24 -34.17 -10.40
C SER A 8 -10.98 -34.76 -9.78
N ILE A 9 -9.83 -34.21 -10.15
CA ILE A 9 -8.53 -34.59 -9.60
C ILE A 9 -8.53 -34.19 -8.12
N PRO A 10 -8.28 -35.11 -7.17
CA PRO A 10 -8.31 -34.78 -5.75
C PRO A 10 -7.04 -34.02 -5.38
N GLY A 11 -7.16 -32.71 -5.16
CA GLY A 11 -6.20 -31.98 -4.35
C GLY A 11 -6.15 -32.60 -2.95
N SER A 12 -4.94 -32.88 -2.44
CA SER A 12 -4.73 -33.58 -1.18
C SER A 12 -5.54 -32.96 -0.05
N ARG A 13 -6.58 -33.68 0.40
CA ARG A 13 -7.25 -33.39 1.67
C ARG A 13 -6.42 -34.03 2.76
N THR A 14 -5.74 -33.25 3.58
CA THR A 14 -5.36 -33.73 4.92
C THR A 14 -6.63 -33.85 5.74
N LEU A 15 -6.89 -35.04 6.30
CA LEU A 15 -8.05 -35.35 7.14
C LEU A 15 -8.20 -34.38 8.32
N SER A 16 -7.10 -33.75 8.76
CA SER A 16 -7.06 -32.73 9.82
C SER A 16 -7.87 -31.46 9.53
N ASN A 17 -8.17 -31.13 8.27
CA ASN A 17 -8.88 -29.91 7.92
C ASN A 17 -10.42 -30.04 7.97
N LEU A 18 -10.97 -31.24 8.17
CA LEU A 18 -12.43 -31.46 8.21
C LEU A 18 -13.01 -31.34 9.63
N SER A 19 -12.18 -31.36 10.69
CA SER A 19 -12.65 -31.30 12.09
C SER A 19 -12.15 -30.07 12.87
N ARG A 20 -11.46 -29.12 12.24
CA ARG A 20 -10.94 -27.93 12.90
C ARG A 20 -12.07 -26.93 13.18
N SER A 21 -12.26 -26.56 14.44
CA SER A 21 -13.07 -25.40 14.82
C SER A 21 -12.36 -24.11 14.39
N ALA A 22 -13.09 -23.15 13.84
CA ALA A 22 -12.52 -21.87 13.44
C ALA A 22 -11.95 -21.12 14.65
N ASP A 23 -10.72 -20.63 14.54
CA ASP A 23 -10.07 -19.80 15.56
C ASP A 23 -10.57 -18.36 15.45
N LYS A 24 -10.77 -17.67 16.59
CA LYS A 24 -11.18 -16.24 16.57
C LYS A 24 -10.23 -15.39 15.72
N TYR A 25 -8.93 -15.64 15.87
CA TYR A 25 -7.87 -14.96 15.13
C TYR A 25 -7.06 -15.91 14.27
N GLY A 26 -6.49 -16.96 14.86
CA GLY A 26 -5.51 -17.82 14.18
C GLY A 26 -4.07 -17.28 14.30
N ASP A 27 -3.25 -17.56 13.29
CA ASP A 27 -1.84 -17.13 13.20
C ASP A 27 -1.80 -15.68 12.70
N LEU A 28 -1.77 -14.72 13.62
CA LEU A 28 -1.89 -13.30 13.31
C LEU A 28 -1.09 -12.45 14.30
N HIS A 29 -0.29 -11.53 13.77
CA HIS A 29 0.54 -10.62 14.57
C HIS A 29 -0.08 -9.22 14.70
N PHE A 30 0.18 -8.51 15.81
CA PHE A 30 -0.36 -7.15 15.98
C PHE A 30 0.17 -6.16 14.93
N ILE A 31 1.42 -6.33 14.49
CA ILE A 31 2.01 -5.50 13.42
C ILE A 31 1.21 -5.57 12.12
N SER A 32 0.59 -6.72 11.82
CA SER A 32 -0.29 -6.90 10.67
C SER A 32 -1.52 -6.00 10.76
N PHE A 33 -2.18 -5.97 11.91
CA PHE A 33 -3.32 -5.10 12.18
C PHE A 33 -2.95 -3.61 12.15
N TYR A 34 -1.83 -3.24 12.81
CA TYR A 34 -1.30 -1.88 12.79
C TYR A 34 -1.04 -1.39 11.35
N SER A 35 -0.46 -2.26 10.52
CA SER A 35 -0.13 -1.98 9.13
C SER A 35 -1.37 -1.92 8.23
N ALA A 36 -2.40 -2.74 8.50
CA ALA A 36 -3.70 -2.64 7.83
C ALA A 36 -4.36 -1.27 8.05
N ILE A 37 -4.24 -0.69 9.25
CA ILE A 37 -4.74 0.67 9.49
C ILE A 37 -3.92 1.70 8.71
N LEU A 38 -2.58 1.64 8.78
CA LEU A 38 -1.72 2.56 8.02
C LEU A 38 -2.01 2.53 6.52
N ALA A 39 -2.07 1.32 5.94
CA ALA A 39 -2.39 1.12 4.53
C ALA A 39 -3.77 1.67 4.18
N ARG A 40 -4.75 1.58 5.09
CA ARG A 40 -6.07 2.22 4.91
C ARG A 40 -5.97 3.74 4.93
N LEU A 41 -5.19 4.32 5.84
CA LEU A 41 -5.03 5.78 5.91
C LEU A 41 -4.42 6.37 4.64
N ALA A 42 -3.55 5.64 3.94
CA ALA A 42 -2.99 6.10 2.67
C ALA A 42 -4.03 6.36 1.56
N TYR A 43 -5.26 5.85 1.69
CA TYR A 43 -6.36 6.17 0.76
C TYR A 43 -7.13 7.45 1.12
N THR A 44 -6.85 8.04 2.27
CA THR A 44 -7.45 9.31 2.67
C THR A 44 -6.70 10.44 1.99
N ASN A 45 -7.37 11.57 1.75
CA ASN A 45 -6.68 12.74 1.22
C ASN A 45 -5.70 13.28 2.29
N ASP A 46 -4.68 14.01 1.83
CA ASP A 46 -3.66 14.62 2.69
C ASP A 46 -4.28 15.41 3.86
N ASN A 47 -5.43 16.04 3.61
CA ASN A 47 -6.16 16.88 4.57
C ASN A 47 -6.65 16.09 5.79
N ASN A 48 -7.00 14.82 5.58
CA ASN A 48 -7.58 13.96 6.60
C ASN A 48 -6.61 12.92 7.12
N PHE A 49 -5.52 12.61 6.40
CA PHE A 49 -4.53 11.62 6.82
C PHE A 49 -4.07 11.85 8.26
N LEU A 50 -3.58 13.06 8.56
CA LEU A 50 -3.09 13.41 9.90
C LEU A 50 -4.20 13.39 10.95
N ASN A 51 -5.39 13.87 10.61
CA ASN A 51 -6.54 13.89 11.54
C ASN A 51 -6.96 12.47 11.92
N PHE A 52 -7.10 11.58 10.94
CA PHE A 52 -7.43 10.19 11.18
C PHE A 52 -6.31 9.47 11.92
N TYR A 53 -5.05 9.70 11.54
CA TYR A 53 -3.89 9.18 12.25
C TYR A 53 -3.94 9.54 13.73
N LYS A 54 -4.13 10.82 14.07
CA LYS A 54 -4.22 11.28 15.47
C LYS A 54 -5.45 10.75 16.21
N SER A 55 -6.56 10.54 15.51
CA SER A 55 -7.77 9.96 16.11
C SER A 55 -7.63 8.47 16.42
N ILE A 56 -6.71 7.77 15.74
CA ILE A 56 -6.51 6.33 15.88
C ILE A 56 -5.27 6.03 16.73
N PHE A 57 -4.10 6.51 16.34
CA PHE A 57 -2.84 6.23 17.02
C PHE A 57 -2.69 7.12 18.26
N GLY A 58 -2.74 6.50 19.44
CA GLY A 58 -2.88 7.12 20.75
C GLY A 58 -4.25 6.81 21.37
N PRO A 59 -5.36 7.30 20.80
CA PRO A 59 -6.69 7.10 21.38
C PRO A 59 -7.26 5.69 21.20
N ILE A 60 -7.11 5.08 20.03
CA ILE A 60 -7.64 3.73 19.71
C ILE A 60 -6.54 2.68 19.81
N ILE A 61 -5.35 2.98 19.26
CA ILE A 61 -4.13 2.19 19.43
C ILE A 61 -3.34 2.83 20.58
N PRO A 62 -3.29 2.21 21.78
CA PRO A 62 -2.64 2.81 22.93
C PRO A 62 -1.16 3.13 22.67
N SER A 63 -0.72 4.27 23.19
CA SER A 63 0.67 4.74 23.00
C SER A 63 1.69 3.76 23.58
N GLU A 64 1.32 2.93 24.56
CA GLU A 64 2.18 1.91 25.13
C GLU A 64 2.44 0.74 24.18
N LEU A 65 1.47 0.36 23.33
CA LEU A 65 1.73 -0.61 22.26
C LEU A 65 2.71 -0.02 21.24
N MET A 66 2.52 1.24 20.85
CA MET A 66 3.43 1.97 19.95
C MET A 66 4.86 2.04 20.52
N LYS A 67 5.01 2.43 21.78
CA LYS A 67 6.31 2.48 22.47
C LYS A 67 6.97 1.10 22.55
N SER A 68 6.18 0.05 22.79
CA SER A 68 6.69 -1.33 22.85
C SER A 68 7.24 -1.77 21.49
N MET A 69 6.53 -1.49 20.39
CA MET A 69 7.01 -1.72 19.03
C MET A 69 8.30 -0.93 18.75
N ASP A 70 8.39 0.31 19.24
CA ASP A 70 9.56 1.16 19.04
C ASP A 70 10.81 0.67 19.79
N GLN A 71 10.65 0.00 20.95
CA GLN A 71 11.78 -0.50 21.74
C GLN A 71 12.36 -1.82 21.24
N ILE A 72 11.76 -2.45 20.23
CA ILE A 72 12.33 -3.65 19.63
C ILE A 72 13.69 -3.34 19.00
N THR A 73 14.68 -4.17 19.34
CA THR A 73 16.04 -4.14 18.77
C THR A 73 16.25 -5.27 17.76
N ASP A 74 15.79 -6.49 18.04
CA ASP A 74 15.74 -7.57 17.05
C ASP A 74 14.45 -7.49 16.26
N PHE A 75 14.53 -7.19 14.97
CA PHE A 75 13.38 -7.05 14.08
C PHE A 75 12.45 -8.27 14.12
N LYS A 76 12.97 -9.49 14.35
CA LYS A 76 12.13 -10.70 14.43
C LYS A 76 11.16 -10.67 15.60
N ASP A 77 11.46 -9.93 16.67
CA ASP A 77 10.59 -9.79 17.83
C ASP A 77 9.29 -9.01 17.51
N ILE A 78 9.22 -8.30 16.38
CA ILE A 78 7.97 -7.65 15.93
C ILE A 78 6.86 -8.68 15.64
N LEU A 79 7.23 -9.94 15.41
CA LEU A 79 6.32 -11.06 15.19
C LEU A 79 6.00 -11.82 16.50
N ASN A 80 6.50 -11.37 17.65
CA ASN A 80 6.27 -12.01 18.94
C ASN A 80 5.54 -11.05 19.88
N ASP A 81 4.22 -10.98 19.75
CA ASP A 81 3.35 -10.12 20.57
C ASP A 81 3.57 -10.32 22.07
N GLU A 82 3.72 -11.57 22.52
CA GLU A 82 3.94 -11.90 23.93
C GLU A 82 5.19 -11.22 24.49
N LYS A 83 6.31 -11.32 23.76
CA LYS A 83 7.59 -10.71 24.13
C LYS A 83 7.55 -9.19 23.94
N MET A 84 7.13 -8.72 22.77
CA MET A 84 7.05 -7.31 22.39
C MET A 84 6.24 -6.52 23.41
N PHE A 85 5.06 -7.01 23.78
CA PHE A 85 4.15 -6.32 24.70
C PHE A 85 4.24 -6.81 26.15
N LYS A 86 5.19 -7.68 26.49
CA LYS A 86 5.36 -8.26 27.83
C LYS A 86 4.05 -8.83 28.41
N LEU A 87 3.30 -9.59 27.61
CA LEU A 87 1.95 -10.06 27.95
C LEU A 87 1.91 -11.08 29.10
N LYS A 88 3.02 -11.72 29.45
CA LYS A 88 3.14 -12.56 30.67
C LYS A 88 3.64 -11.78 31.89
N GLY A 89 4.13 -10.56 31.71
CA GLY A 89 4.80 -9.77 32.74
C GLY A 89 4.01 -8.52 33.12
N GLU A 90 4.65 -7.35 33.00
CA GLU A 90 4.13 -6.03 33.38
C GLU A 90 2.73 -5.72 32.81
N ASN A 91 2.38 -6.28 31.64
CA ASN A 91 1.13 -5.99 30.94
C ASN A 91 0.08 -7.13 31.02
N LYS A 92 0.25 -8.12 31.89
CA LYS A 92 -0.58 -9.35 31.97
C LYS A 92 -2.10 -9.13 32.04
N ASN A 93 -2.56 -7.96 32.46
CA ASN A 93 -4.00 -7.61 32.51
C ASN A 93 -4.29 -6.23 31.91
N LYS A 94 -3.34 -5.63 31.20
CA LYS A 94 -3.49 -4.27 30.66
C LYS A 94 -4.31 -4.26 29.36
N PHE A 95 -4.17 -5.32 28.59
CA PHE A 95 -4.89 -5.54 27.34
C PHE A 95 -5.60 -6.89 27.41
N LYS A 96 -6.74 -7.01 26.76
CA LYS A 96 -7.34 -8.30 26.45
C LYS A 96 -6.36 -9.07 25.59
N THR A 97 -6.19 -10.34 25.92
CA THR A 97 -5.31 -11.24 25.20
C THR A 97 -6.07 -12.49 24.77
N TYR A 98 -5.59 -13.14 23.72
CA TYR A 98 -5.98 -14.50 23.38
C TYR A 98 -4.75 -15.40 23.29
N THR A 99 -4.96 -16.70 23.45
CA THR A 99 -3.90 -17.70 23.33
C THR A 99 -4.04 -18.42 21.99
N TYR A 100 -2.93 -18.56 21.26
CA TYR A 100 -2.85 -19.39 20.07
C TYR A 100 -1.50 -20.10 20.07
N LYS A 101 -1.49 -21.43 19.84
CA LYS A 101 -0.26 -22.27 19.91
C LYS A 101 0.60 -21.97 21.15
N ASP A 102 -0.03 -21.89 22.32
CA ASP A 102 0.61 -21.62 23.63
C ASP A 102 1.31 -20.25 23.78
N GLN A 103 1.08 -19.32 22.85
CA GLN A 103 1.56 -17.94 22.90
C GLN A 103 0.41 -16.97 23.13
N LEU A 104 0.66 -15.91 23.90
CA LEU A 104 -0.28 -14.80 24.10
C LEU A 104 -0.14 -13.74 23.02
N PHE A 105 -1.29 -13.25 22.56
CA PHE A 105 -1.40 -12.18 21.57
C PHE A 105 -2.37 -11.11 22.07
N VAL A 106 -2.29 -9.90 21.52
CA VAL A 106 -3.25 -8.82 21.82
C VAL A 106 -4.58 -9.11 21.12
N ASP A 107 -5.68 -9.19 21.88
CA ASP A 107 -7.05 -9.36 21.35
C ASP A 107 -7.61 -8.02 20.86
N PHE A 108 -7.06 -7.49 19.76
CA PHE A 108 -7.40 -6.16 19.24
C PHE A 108 -8.88 -5.99 18.82
N ILE A 109 -9.56 -7.06 18.36
CA ILE A 109 -11.03 -7.10 18.14
C ILE A 109 -11.76 -7.04 19.49
N GLY A 110 -11.30 -7.80 20.49
CA GLY A 110 -11.85 -7.75 21.85
C GLY A 110 -11.72 -6.37 22.49
N GLU A 111 -10.65 -5.64 22.14
CA GLU A 111 -10.43 -4.23 22.48
C GLU A 111 -11.27 -3.24 21.64
N GLY A 112 -11.98 -3.74 20.62
CA GLY A 112 -12.80 -2.93 19.73
C GLY A 112 -11.98 -2.02 18.80
N MET A 113 -10.68 -2.25 18.65
CA MET A 113 -9.79 -1.36 17.88
C MET A 113 -10.19 -1.27 16.39
N PRO A 114 -10.48 -2.38 15.67
CA PRO A 114 -10.88 -2.29 14.26
C PRO A 114 -12.19 -1.52 14.07
N GLN A 115 -13.17 -1.79 14.95
CA GLN A 115 -14.47 -1.10 14.92
C GLN A 115 -14.29 0.40 15.12
N ASN A 116 -13.54 0.79 16.15
CA ASN A 116 -13.30 2.20 16.44
C ASN A 116 -12.50 2.89 15.34
N ALA A 117 -11.54 2.19 14.71
CA ALA A 117 -10.79 2.71 13.57
C ALA A 117 -11.71 2.97 12.37
N ASN A 118 -12.59 2.02 12.03
CA ASN A 118 -13.57 2.19 10.95
C ASN A 118 -14.58 3.31 11.23
N VAL A 119 -14.96 3.53 12.50
CA VAL A 119 -15.77 4.70 12.90
C VAL A 119 -14.98 5.99 12.70
N ALA A 120 -13.73 6.03 13.17
CA ALA A 120 -12.87 7.19 13.06
C ALA A 120 -12.63 7.61 11.60
N THR A 121 -12.47 6.65 10.68
CA THR A 121 -12.32 6.90 9.24
C THR A 121 -13.64 7.14 8.51
N GLY A 122 -14.78 7.02 9.19
CA GLY A 122 -16.11 7.17 8.60
C GLY A 122 -16.52 6.04 7.65
N GLU A 123 -15.88 4.87 7.73
CA GLU A 123 -16.30 3.67 6.98
C GLU A 123 -17.61 3.10 7.51
N ILE A 124 -17.83 3.20 8.82
CA ILE A 124 -19.09 2.80 9.46
C ILE A 124 -19.69 3.97 10.23
N SER A 125 -21.00 4.17 10.07
CA SER A 125 -21.76 5.12 10.89
C SER A 125 -22.06 4.50 12.24
N GLN A 126 -21.71 5.18 13.33
CA GLN A 126 -22.18 4.76 14.65
C GLN A 126 -23.67 5.07 14.80
N ALA A 127 -24.45 4.10 15.28
CA ALA A 127 -25.76 4.33 15.87
C ALA A 127 -25.68 4.62 17.39
N ARG A 128 -24.47 4.86 17.95
CA ARG A 128 -24.24 5.02 19.39
C ARG A 128 -24.28 6.48 19.83
N SER A 129 -24.79 6.66 21.05
CA SER A 129 -24.84 7.93 21.79
C SER A 129 -23.45 8.60 21.82
N PRO A 130 -23.36 9.95 21.70
CA PRO A 130 -22.11 10.71 21.78
C PRO A 130 -21.24 10.45 23.01
N THR A 131 -21.76 9.75 24.03
CA THR A 131 -21.12 9.45 25.31
C THR A 131 -20.20 8.22 25.30
N ASP A 132 -20.29 7.35 24.29
CA ASP A 132 -19.52 6.07 24.24
C ASP A 132 -18.28 6.12 23.35
N THR A 133 -18.00 7.26 22.72
CA THR A 133 -16.67 7.45 22.13
C THR A 133 -15.67 7.53 23.28
N PRO A 134 -14.62 6.68 23.31
CA PRO A 134 -13.56 6.84 24.28
C PRO A 134 -13.01 8.26 24.09
N LYS A 135 -13.35 9.18 25.01
CA LYS A 135 -12.70 10.49 25.02
C LYS A 135 -11.21 10.19 25.11
N PRO A 136 -10.37 10.71 24.20
CA PRO A 136 -8.94 10.50 24.26
C PRO A 136 -8.47 10.89 25.66
N LYS A 137 -8.14 9.90 26.49
CA LYS A 137 -7.58 10.11 27.82
C LYS A 137 -6.10 10.42 27.60
N GLY A 138 -5.80 11.63 27.17
CA GLY A 138 -4.44 12.07 26.91
C GLY A 138 -4.39 13.53 26.51
N VAL A 139 -3.44 14.27 27.07
CA VAL A 139 -3.06 15.60 26.60
C VAL A 139 -2.61 15.47 25.15
N VAL A 140 -3.25 16.19 24.24
CA VAL A 140 -2.75 16.32 22.86
C VAL A 140 -1.45 17.11 22.97
N VAL A 141 -0.32 16.40 22.90
CA VAL A 141 0.98 17.04 22.77
C VAL A 141 1.10 17.50 21.33
N ASP A 142 1.37 18.79 21.13
CA ASP A 142 1.58 19.35 19.79
C ASP A 142 2.92 18.88 19.20
N ASN A 143 2.97 18.79 17.88
CA ASN A 143 4.15 18.44 17.08
C ASN A 143 4.71 17.04 17.37
N VAL A 144 3.79 16.08 17.57
CA VAL A 144 4.12 14.66 17.82
C VAL A 144 4.28 13.89 16.52
N VAL A 145 3.53 14.27 15.48
CA VAL A 145 3.46 13.54 14.21
C VAL A 145 3.84 14.46 13.06
N LYS A 146 4.70 13.97 12.16
CA LYS A 146 5.03 14.64 10.91
C LYS A 146 5.06 13.62 9.79
N TYR A 147 4.53 13.98 8.63
CA TYR A 147 4.58 13.14 7.45
C TYR A 147 4.93 13.96 6.21
N ILE A 148 5.43 13.26 5.20
CA ILE A 148 5.64 13.76 3.85
C ILE A 148 4.85 12.87 2.91
N SER A 149 3.89 13.45 2.20
CA SER A 149 3.14 12.81 1.13
C SER A 149 3.78 13.16 -0.21
N ILE A 150 4.05 12.14 -1.01
CA ILE A 150 4.73 12.21 -2.31
C ILE A 150 3.73 11.76 -3.37
N GLY A 151 3.46 12.60 -4.36
CA GLY A 151 2.60 12.28 -5.49
C GLY A 151 3.16 12.79 -6.81
N TRP A 152 2.83 12.14 -7.93
CA TRP A 152 3.33 12.56 -9.24
C TRP A 152 2.41 12.14 -10.40
N SER A 153 2.82 12.43 -11.63
CA SER A 153 1.95 12.23 -12.81
C SER A 153 1.53 10.79 -13.09
N ASN A 154 2.28 9.80 -12.58
CA ASN A 154 2.03 8.39 -12.88
C ASN A 154 1.43 7.61 -11.70
N TYR A 155 1.55 8.12 -10.47
CA TYR A 155 1.05 7.45 -9.28
C TYR A 155 0.73 8.44 -8.17
N GLY A 156 -0.22 8.05 -7.32
CA GLY A 156 -0.96 9.00 -6.52
C GLY A 156 -0.28 9.49 -5.26
N GLU A 157 -0.04 8.59 -4.32
CA GLU A 157 0.39 8.99 -2.98
C GLU A 157 1.24 7.90 -2.31
N ILE A 158 2.41 8.30 -1.84
CA ILE A 158 3.25 7.58 -0.89
C ILE A 158 3.39 8.47 0.34
N TYR A 159 3.16 7.92 1.52
CA TYR A 159 3.35 8.63 2.78
C TYR A 159 4.62 8.14 3.46
N VAL A 160 5.54 9.04 3.76
CA VAL A 160 6.62 8.81 4.72
C VAL A 160 6.24 9.48 6.04
N LEU A 161 6.17 8.72 7.12
CA LEU A 161 5.59 9.13 8.38
C LEU A 161 6.56 8.89 9.54
N ALA A 162 6.61 9.87 10.45
CA ALA A 162 7.34 9.82 11.71
C ALA A 162 6.45 10.25 12.87
N ASP A 163 6.62 9.59 14.02
CA ASP A 163 5.89 9.87 15.25
C ASP A 163 6.87 9.88 16.43
N LYS A 164 6.91 10.96 17.21
CA LYS A 164 7.80 11.10 18.39
C LYS A 164 7.48 10.13 19.52
N ARG A 165 6.35 9.44 19.49
CA ARG A 165 6.04 8.30 20.38
C ARG A 165 6.77 7.03 19.97
N MET A 166 7.25 6.97 18.72
CA MET A 166 8.07 5.91 18.14
C MET A 166 9.34 6.50 17.49
N PRO A 167 10.23 7.15 18.28
CA PRO A 167 11.36 7.91 17.74
C PRO A 167 12.41 7.06 17.01
N LYS A 168 12.38 5.73 17.14
CA LYS A 168 13.29 4.79 16.47
C LYS A 168 12.62 4.10 15.28
N SER A 169 11.61 4.74 14.68
CA SER A 169 10.80 4.14 13.61
C SER A 169 10.39 5.17 12.54
N ILE A 170 10.52 4.79 11.28
CA ILE A 170 9.98 5.50 10.11
C ILE A 170 9.07 4.56 9.33
N PHE A 171 7.91 5.07 8.93
CA PHE A 171 6.93 4.33 8.15
C PHE A 171 6.90 4.82 6.70
N VAL A 172 6.99 3.89 5.74
CA VAL A 172 6.78 4.15 4.31
C VAL A 172 5.51 3.43 3.89
N ILE A 173 4.49 4.19 3.50
CA ILE A 173 3.14 3.69 3.29
C ILE A 173 2.75 3.93 1.84
N PHE A 174 2.65 2.84 1.08
CA PHE A 174 2.28 2.87 -0.33
C PHE A 174 0.77 2.73 -0.47
N ARG A 175 0.13 3.71 -1.10
CA ARG A 175 -1.30 3.67 -1.41
C ARG A 175 -1.61 2.58 -2.44
N GLY A 176 -2.78 1.94 -2.36
CA GLY A 176 -3.18 1.04 -3.43
C GLY A 176 -3.82 1.75 -4.61
N THR A 177 -4.46 0.96 -5.47
CA THR A 177 -5.12 1.44 -6.67
C THR A 177 -6.35 2.29 -6.34
N TYR A 178 -6.38 3.54 -6.83
CA TYR A 178 -7.56 4.42 -6.75
C TYR A 178 -8.24 4.63 -8.12
N SER A 179 -7.59 4.20 -9.21
CA SER A 179 -8.05 4.41 -10.58
C SER A 179 -7.99 3.13 -11.41
N ALA A 180 -8.83 3.04 -12.42
CA ALA A 180 -8.77 1.95 -13.39
C ALA A 180 -7.43 1.88 -14.16
N LYS A 181 -6.70 3.00 -14.29
CA LYS A 181 -5.36 3.04 -14.90
C LYS A 181 -4.34 2.27 -14.07
N THR A 182 -4.34 2.46 -12.74
CA THR A 182 -3.46 1.71 -11.84
C THR A 182 -3.90 0.26 -11.68
N ALA A 183 -5.21 -0.02 -11.75
CA ALA A 183 -5.72 -1.40 -11.80
C ALA A 183 -5.22 -2.14 -13.05
N ALA A 184 -5.17 -1.44 -14.20
CA ALA A 184 -4.75 -2.01 -15.47
C ALA A 184 -3.28 -2.45 -15.48
N LEU A 185 -2.41 -1.88 -14.63
CA LEU A 185 -0.97 -2.20 -14.59
C LEU A 185 -0.67 -3.68 -14.31
N TYR A 186 -1.60 -4.39 -13.67
CA TYR A 186 -1.43 -5.81 -13.32
C TYR A 186 -2.64 -6.69 -13.66
N SER A 187 -3.74 -6.10 -14.13
CA SER A 187 -4.95 -6.85 -14.49
C SER A 187 -5.11 -7.11 -15.99
N LYS A 188 -4.42 -6.36 -16.87
CA LYS A 188 -4.46 -6.61 -18.31
C LYS A 188 -3.37 -7.63 -18.69
N PRO A 189 -3.68 -8.67 -19.49
CA PRO A 189 -2.66 -9.60 -20.01
C PRO A 189 -1.53 -8.87 -20.74
N THR A 190 -1.84 -7.76 -21.39
CA THR A 190 -0.88 -6.91 -22.13
C THR A 190 0.01 -6.05 -21.22
N SER A 191 -0.30 -5.98 -19.93
CA SER A 191 0.48 -5.27 -18.91
C SER A 191 1.35 -6.21 -18.07
N ALA A 192 1.22 -7.53 -18.27
CA ALA A 192 2.09 -8.58 -17.72
C ALA A 192 3.44 -8.65 -18.46
N VAL A 193 4.05 -7.50 -18.75
CA VAL A 193 5.34 -7.42 -19.41
C VAL A 193 6.42 -7.50 -18.34
N PRO A 194 7.26 -8.55 -18.34
CA PRO A 194 8.42 -8.60 -17.47
C PRO A 194 9.41 -7.52 -17.91
N LEU A 195 9.78 -6.65 -16.98
CA LEU A 195 10.93 -5.78 -17.12
C LEU A 195 12.12 -6.48 -16.49
N GLN A 196 13.06 -6.90 -17.31
CA GLN A 196 14.35 -7.37 -16.81
C GLN A 196 15.26 -6.17 -16.57
N VAL A 197 15.79 -6.05 -15.34
CA VAL A 197 16.62 -4.90 -14.95
C VAL A 197 18.11 -5.24 -14.90
N CYS A 198 18.46 -6.44 -14.45
CA CYS A 198 19.84 -6.90 -14.38
C CYS A 198 19.92 -8.43 -14.48
N LEU A 199 21.14 -8.94 -14.61
CA LEU A 199 21.47 -10.34 -14.37
C LEU A 199 22.15 -10.46 -13.01
N ASP A 200 21.81 -11.52 -12.27
CA ASP A 200 22.54 -11.83 -11.05
C ASP A 200 23.91 -12.46 -11.33
N SER A 201 24.66 -12.72 -10.25
CA SER A 201 26.00 -13.32 -10.31
C SER A 201 26.04 -14.71 -10.99
N ASN A 202 24.90 -15.38 -11.12
CA ASN A 202 24.76 -16.67 -11.81
C ASN A 202 24.19 -16.52 -13.23
N GLY A 203 24.06 -15.29 -13.73
CA GLY A 203 23.48 -14.98 -15.03
C GLY A 203 21.95 -15.16 -15.09
N LYS A 204 21.25 -15.26 -13.96
CA LYS A 204 19.78 -15.35 -13.96
C LYS A 204 19.16 -13.95 -13.99
N PRO A 205 18.10 -13.74 -14.79
CA PRO A 205 17.43 -12.46 -14.88
C PRO A 205 16.76 -12.07 -13.56
N GLU A 206 16.90 -10.81 -13.18
CA GLU A 206 16.02 -10.17 -12.21
C GLU A 206 14.96 -9.39 -12.97
N SER A 207 13.69 -9.79 -12.79
CA SER A 207 12.59 -9.22 -13.54
C SER A 207 11.39 -8.90 -12.68
N TYR A 208 10.81 -7.74 -12.95
CA TYR A 208 9.66 -7.21 -12.26
C TYR A 208 8.48 -7.05 -13.21
N LEU A 209 7.28 -6.94 -12.65
CA LEU A 209 6.13 -6.49 -13.41
C LEU A 209 6.28 -5.00 -13.70
N TYR A 210 6.57 -4.64 -14.95
CA TYR A 210 6.96 -3.28 -15.36
C TYR A 210 6.12 -2.16 -14.74
N GLY A 211 4.79 -2.30 -14.82
CA GLY A 211 3.87 -1.26 -14.36
C GLY A 211 3.96 -0.97 -12.87
N ILE A 212 4.21 -2.00 -12.05
CA ILE A 212 4.37 -1.86 -10.60
C ILE A 212 5.76 -1.32 -10.30
N PHE A 213 6.80 -1.96 -10.84
CA PHE A 213 8.18 -1.58 -10.57
C PHE A 213 8.47 -0.12 -10.92
N LYS A 214 8.06 0.32 -12.11
CA LYS A 214 8.23 1.72 -12.53
C LYS A 214 7.61 2.70 -11.53
N ALA A 215 6.41 2.40 -11.02
CA ALA A 215 5.78 3.23 -10.01
C ALA A 215 6.55 3.18 -8.67
N SER A 216 7.14 2.03 -8.33
CA SER A 216 7.95 1.87 -7.11
C SER A 216 9.25 2.69 -7.16
N VAL A 217 9.93 2.72 -8.32
CA VAL A 217 11.28 3.31 -8.42
C VAL A 217 11.33 4.75 -8.89
N GLU A 218 10.32 5.27 -9.60
CA GLU A 218 10.34 6.62 -10.18
C GLU A 218 10.59 7.73 -9.14
N MET A 219 10.16 7.51 -7.88
CA MET A 219 10.31 8.44 -6.75
C MET A 219 11.21 7.91 -5.64
N ILE A 220 11.99 6.84 -5.87
CA ILE A 220 12.74 6.14 -4.81
C ILE A 220 13.67 7.08 -4.03
N HIS A 221 14.40 7.94 -4.73
CA HIS A 221 15.31 8.90 -4.08
C HIS A 221 14.55 9.94 -3.27
N THR A 222 13.40 10.40 -3.74
CA THR A 222 12.55 11.33 -2.98
C THR A 222 11.97 10.67 -1.72
N ILE A 223 11.63 9.38 -1.78
CA ILE A 223 11.20 8.60 -0.61
C ILE A 223 12.35 8.53 0.40
N ILE A 224 13.56 8.16 -0.03
CA ILE A 224 14.74 8.06 0.85
C ILE A 224 15.09 9.41 1.49
N GLU A 225 15.06 10.50 0.72
CA GLU A 225 15.29 11.84 1.26
C GLU A 225 14.21 12.26 2.27
N SER A 226 12.96 11.88 2.03
CA SER A 226 11.86 12.11 2.97
C SER A 226 12.09 11.32 4.27
N MET A 227 12.56 10.08 4.17
CA MET A 227 12.91 9.25 5.33
C MET A 227 14.07 9.87 6.12
N ARG A 228 15.15 10.28 5.45
CA ARG A 228 16.30 10.96 6.06
C ARG A 228 15.84 12.24 6.76
N TYR A 229 15.10 13.11 6.08
CA TYR A 229 14.63 14.37 6.65
C TYR A 229 13.79 14.14 7.91
N LEU A 230 12.84 13.20 7.87
CA LEU A 230 12.03 12.92 9.06
C LEU A 230 12.84 12.26 10.18
N ALA A 231 13.78 11.36 9.87
CA ALA A 231 14.64 10.73 10.87
C ALA A 231 15.59 11.73 11.54
N THR A 232 16.30 12.53 10.74
CA THR A 232 17.36 13.42 11.23
C THR A 232 16.81 14.76 11.73
N ASP A 233 16.03 15.46 10.90
CA ASP A 233 15.54 16.81 11.22
C ASP A 233 14.32 16.82 12.17
N PHE A 234 13.47 15.79 12.14
CA PHE A 234 12.27 15.73 12.99
C PHE A 234 12.40 14.83 14.22
N LEU A 235 12.94 13.60 14.07
CA LEU A 235 13.15 12.69 15.20
C LEU A 235 14.49 12.91 15.90
N GLY A 236 15.43 13.63 15.29
CA GLY A 236 16.73 13.94 15.88
C GLY A 236 17.70 12.76 15.90
N ALA A 237 17.51 11.76 15.04
CA ALA A 237 18.37 10.60 14.95
C ALA A 237 19.78 10.98 14.48
N LYS A 238 20.80 10.43 15.15
CA LYS A 238 22.22 10.68 14.87
C LYS A 238 23.02 9.39 14.73
N ASP A 239 22.61 8.34 15.43
CA ASP A 239 23.36 7.09 15.48
C ASP A 239 23.03 6.22 14.27
N SER A 240 24.04 5.54 13.73
CA SER A 240 23.86 4.61 12.61
C SER A 240 22.92 3.46 12.98
N ASN A 241 22.05 3.07 12.05
CA ASN A 241 21.04 2.01 12.19
C ASN A 241 20.08 2.19 13.38
N SER A 242 19.91 3.42 13.90
CA SER A 242 19.06 3.69 15.05
C SER A 242 17.57 3.75 14.72
N VAL A 243 17.21 4.00 13.46
CA VAL A 243 15.81 4.15 13.01
C VAL A 243 15.38 2.96 12.17
N LYS A 244 14.38 2.22 12.66
CA LYS A 244 13.76 1.10 11.93
C LYS A 244 12.98 1.61 10.72
N VAL A 245 13.14 0.93 9.59
CA VAL A 245 12.31 1.16 8.41
C VAL A 245 11.18 0.14 8.39
N ILE A 246 9.94 0.64 8.36
CA ILE A 246 8.73 -0.17 8.28
C ILE A 246 7.99 0.24 7.02
N THR A 247 7.75 -0.70 6.12
CA THR A 247 7.02 -0.46 4.88
C THR A 247 5.73 -1.27 4.83
N THR A 248 4.66 -0.66 4.34
CA THR A 248 3.38 -1.35 4.15
C THR A 248 2.58 -0.75 3.00
N GLY A 249 1.65 -1.54 2.48
CA GLY A 249 0.70 -1.08 1.50
C GLY A 249 -0.37 -2.13 1.22
N HIS A 250 -1.47 -1.67 0.64
CA HIS A 250 -2.59 -2.50 0.22
C HIS A 250 -2.72 -2.53 -1.30
N SER A 251 -3.15 -3.66 -1.88
CA SER A 251 -3.38 -3.80 -3.33
C SER A 251 -2.08 -3.55 -4.10
N LEU A 252 -2.11 -2.67 -5.12
CA LEU A 252 -0.90 -2.18 -5.79
C LEU A 252 0.19 -1.71 -4.80
N GLY A 253 -0.20 -1.00 -3.74
CA GLY A 253 0.75 -0.53 -2.73
C GLY A 253 1.43 -1.67 -1.97
N GLY A 254 0.77 -2.81 -1.80
CA GLY A 254 1.36 -4.00 -1.20
C GLY A 254 2.42 -4.65 -2.10
N ALA A 255 2.29 -4.53 -3.43
CA ALA A 255 3.34 -4.97 -4.35
C ALA A 255 4.51 -3.98 -4.34
N MET A 256 4.22 -2.68 -4.39
CA MET A 256 5.25 -1.63 -4.32
C MET A 256 6.06 -1.66 -3.02
N CYS A 257 5.42 -1.94 -1.87
CA CYS A 257 6.14 -2.08 -0.61
C CYS A 257 7.08 -3.30 -0.61
N SER A 258 6.72 -4.36 -1.35
CA SER A 258 7.57 -5.54 -1.54
C SER A 258 8.75 -5.22 -2.45
N ASP A 259 8.52 -4.54 -3.59
CA ASP A 259 9.60 -4.03 -4.46
C ASP A 259 10.58 -3.17 -3.64
N PHE A 260 10.05 -2.21 -2.88
CA PHE A 260 10.84 -1.31 -2.05
C PHE A 260 11.69 -2.08 -1.02
N ALA A 261 11.11 -3.07 -0.33
CA ALA A 261 11.84 -3.85 0.66
C ALA A 261 12.96 -4.70 0.05
N TYR A 262 12.74 -5.25 -1.15
CA TYR A 262 13.78 -5.94 -1.89
C TYR A 262 14.92 -4.99 -2.23
N LEU A 263 14.62 -3.88 -2.92
CA LEU A 263 15.61 -2.89 -3.35
C LEU A 263 16.37 -2.28 -2.16
N TRP A 264 15.69 -2.05 -1.03
CA TRP A 264 16.27 -1.53 0.20
C TRP A 264 17.46 -2.38 0.67
N VAL A 265 17.23 -3.68 0.83
CA VAL A 265 18.22 -4.62 1.34
C VAL A 265 19.21 -5.05 0.26
N ASN A 266 18.73 -5.22 -0.97
CA ASN A 266 19.54 -5.76 -2.04
C ASN A 266 20.55 -4.75 -2.55
N SER A 267 20.15 -3.49 -2.74
CA SER A 267 20.91 -2.50 -3.48
C SER A 267 21.09 -1.19 -2.69
N ILE A 268 20.00 -0.50 -2.32
CA ILE A 268 20.01 0.88 -1.77
C ILE A 268 20.94 0.99 -0.56
N THR A 269 20.78 0.15 0.46
CA THR A 269 21.57 0.26 1.70
C THR A 269 23.04 -0.17 1.57
N LYS A 270 23.42 -0.70 0.41
CA LYS A 270 24.78 -1.12 0.08
C LYS A 270 25.50 -0.11 -0.82
N THR A 271 24.77 0.73 -1.54
CA THR A 271 25.35 1.67 -2.51
C THR A 271 25.50 3.09 -1.94
N PRO A 272 26.56 3.82 -2.32
CA PRO A 272 26.64 5.25 -2.06
C PRO A 272 25.50 6.02 -2.78
N PRO A 273 25.02 7.13 -2.21
CA PRO A 273 25.42 7.71 -0.93
C PRO A 273 24.69 7.07 0.28
N TYR A 274 23.71 6.20 0.04
CA TYR A 274 22.74 5.74 1.04
C TYR A 274 23.33 4.79 2.09
N ASN A 275 24.50 4.22 1.81
CA ASN A 275 25.27 3.42 2.77
C ASN A 275 26.10 4.26 3.76
N SER A 276 25.99 5.60 3.72
CA SER A 276 26.79 6.53 4.51
C SER A 276 25.97 7.66 5.13
N SER A 277 26.56 8.42 6.04
CA SER A 277 25.91 9.59 6.65
C SER A 277 25.50 10.63 5.59
N PRO A 278 24.31 11.24 5.71
CA PRO A 278 23.38 11.17 6.84
C PRO A 278 22.30 10.07 6.74
N TYR A 279 22.39 9.16 5.77
CA TYR A 279 21.38 8.14 5.52
C TYR A 279 21.55 6.90 6.41
N ASP A 280 22.76 6.65 6.87
CA ASP A 280 23.13 5.50 7.69
C ASP A 280 22.45 5.46 9.06
N VAL A 281 21.74 6.51 9.49
CA VAL A 281 20.83 6.48 10.65
C VAL A 281 19.66 5.51 10.44
N LEU A 282 19.27 5.28 9.18
CA LEU A 282 18.22 4.34 8.79
C LEU A 282 18.79 2.92 8.81
N SER A 283 18.05 2.01 9.43
CA SER A 283 18.41 0.60 9.53
C SER A 283 18.55 -0.03 8.14
N LYS A 284 19.64 -0.79 7.94
CA LYS A 284 19.81 -1.64 6.75
C LYS A 284 18.77 -2.77 6.66
N LYS A 285 18.21 -3.19 7.79
CA LYS A 285 17.09 -4.14 7.88
C LYS A 285 15.75 -3.43 7.73
N ILE A 286 14.75 -4.15 7.23
CA ILE A 286 13.40 -3.60 6.98
C ILE A 286 12.28 -4.55 7.42
N ILE A 287 11.18 -3.98 7.90
CA ILE A 287 9.91 -4.71 8.13
C ILE A 287 8.98 -4.40 6.96
N CYS A 288 8.47 -5.42 6.27
CA CYS A 288 7.59 -5.28 5.11
C CYS A 288 6.28 -6.04 5.33
N ILE A 289 5.17 -5.30 5.41
CA ILE A 289 3.83 -5.88 5.60
C ILE A 289 2.97 -5.58 4.37
N SER A 290 2.77 -6.60 3.55
CA SER A 290 2.09 -6.50 2.26
C SER A 290 0.66 -7.03 2.35
N LEU A 291 -0.34 -6.20 2.01
CA LEU A 291 -1.75 -6.56 2.10
C LEU A 291 -2.37 -6.71 0.71
N GLY A 292 -2.95 -7.87 0.41
CA GLY A 292 -3.75 -8.04 -0.80
C GLY A 292 -3.01 -7.77 -2.11
N SER A 293 -1.68 -7.92 -2.11
CA SER A 293 -0.86 -7.51 -3.24
C SER A 293 -0.99 -8.45 -4.42
N PRO A 294 -0.89 -7.96 -5.68
CA PRO A 294 -0.64 -8.81 -6.84
C PRO A 294 0.80 -9.36 -6.82
N ARG A 295 1.07 -10.34 -7.69
CA ARG A 295 2.43 -10.84 -7.97
C ARG A 295 3.20 -9.78 -8.75
N CYS A 296 4.47 -9.57 -8.42
CA CYS A 296 5.30 -8.53 -9.01
C CYS A 296 6.72 -8.98 -9.36
N PHE A 297 7.18 -10.11 -8.84
CA PHE A 297 8.54 -10.62 -9.04
C PHE A 297 8.58 -11.80 -9.97
N ASN A 298 9.68 -12.03 -10.67
CA ASN A 298 9.97 -13.36 -11.20
C ASN A 298 10.37 -14.32 -10.06
N THR A 299 10.58 -15.60 -10.39
CA THR A 299 11.00 -16.61 -9.41
C THR A 299 12.37 -16.34 -8.81
N ASN A 300 13.30 -15.73 -9.56
CA ASN A 300 14.64 -15.44 -9.08
C ASN A 300 14.63 -14.41 -7.93
N ILE A 301 13.95 -13.28 -8.14
CA ILE A 301 13.79 -12.25 -7.10
C ILE A 301 12.98 -12.83 -5.92
N SER A 302 11.94 -13.62 -6.19
CA SER A 302 11.14 -14.27 -5.14
C SER A 302 11.99 -15.13 -4.19
N GLU A 303 12.93 -15.90 -4.75
CA GLU A 303 13.88 -16.74 -4.00
C GLU A 303 14.91 -15.89 -3.23
N LYS A 304 15.50 -14.87 -3.86
CA LYS A 304 16.44 -13.95 -3.21
C LYS A 304 15.80 -13.19 -2.06
N PHE A 305 14.59 -12.65 -2.27
CA PHE A 305 13.79 -12.02 -1.24
C PHE A 305 13.61 -12.98 -0.06
N CYS A 306 13.28 -14.24 -0.35
CA CYS A 306 13.11 -15.26 0.67
C CYS A 306 14.40 -15.51 1.48
N ASN A 307 15.55 -15.55 0.83
CA ASN A 307 16.83 -15.67 1.52
C ASN A 307 17.11 -14.45 2.44
N TYR A 308 16.68 -13.25 2.05
CA TYR A 308 16.73 -12.07 2.92
C TYR A 308 15.76 -12.17 4.11
N VAL A 309 14.62 -12.83 3.94
CA VAL A 309 13.69 -13.14 5.03
C VAL A 309 14.29 -14.16 5.99
N GLU A 310 14.86 -15.25 5.48
CA GLU A 310 15.50 -16.29 6.31
C GLU A 310 16.66 -15.74 7.14
N SER A 311 17.49 -14.90 6.53
CA SER A 311 18.61 -14.22 7.21
C SER A 311 18.18 -13.11 8.18
N GLY A 312 16.89 -12.74 8.20
CA GLY A 312 16.37 -11.70 9.08
C GLY A 312 16.75 -10.27 8.65
N ASN A 313 17.14 -10.08 7.39
CA ASN A 313 17.35 -8.75 6.81
C ASN A 313 16.02 -8.10 6.40
N ILE A 314 15.04 -8.93 6.01
CA ILE A 314 13.65 -8.52 5.80
C ILE A 314 12.78 -9.29 6.80
N VAL A 315 11.96 -8.61 7.59
CA VAL A 315 10.82 -9.25 8.26
C VAL A 315 9.61 -9.06 7.37
N TYR A 316 9.06 -10.16 6.85
CA TYR A 316 8.01 -10.11 5.84
C TYR A 316 6.74 -10.83 6.27
N LEU A 317 5.61 -10.15 6.16
CA LEU A 317 4.29 -10.76 6.23
C LEU A 317 3.47 -10.38 4.98
N ARG A 318 2.84 -11.40 4.40
CA ARG A 318 1.89 -11.29 3.30
C ARG A 318 0.51 -11.64 3.80
N ILE A 319 -0.33 -10.62 3.90
CA ILE A 319 -1.68 -10.72 4.42
C ILE A 319 -2.66 -10.81 3.25
N THR A 320 -3.49 -11.85 3.23
CA THR A 320 -4.54 -11.97 2.22
C THR A 320 -5.89 -12.26 2.85
N THR A 321 -6.94 -11.74 2.22
CA THR A 321 -8.31 -12.05 2.58
C THR A 321 -8.83 -13.14 1.66
N ARG A 322 -9.40 -14.21 2.22
CA ARG A 322 -9.97 -15.33 1.49
C ARG A 322 -11.05 -14.85 0.54
N GLY A 323 -10.92 -15.25 -0.72
CA GLY A 323 -11.80 -14.80 -1.81
C GLY A 323 -11.30 -13.53 -2.52
N ASP A 324 -10.25 -12.85 -2.03
CA ASP A 324 -9.67 -11.73 -2.77
C ASP A 324 -9.02 -12.21 -4.09
N PRO A 325 -9.47 -11.69 -5.26
CA PRO A 325 -8.87 -12.06 -6.54
C PRO A 325 -7.50 -11.42 -6.82
N VAL A 326 -7.15 -10.28 -6.19
CA VAL A 326 -5.95 -9.51 -6.55
C VAL A 326 -4.65 -10.28 -6.32
N PRO A 327 -4.46 -11.01 -5.20
CA PRO A 327 -3.29 -11.86 -5.01
C PRO A 327 -3.18 -13.03 -5.98
N ALA A 328 -4.22 -13.33 -6.76
CA ALA A 328 -4.14 -14.30 -7.83
C ALA A 328 -3.68 -13.69 -9.17
N LEU A 329 -3.42 -12.39 -9.23
CA LEU A 329 -3.02 -11.66 -10.44
C LEU A 329 -1.57 -11.16 -10.38
N PRO A 330 -0.88 -11.07 -11.52
CA PRO A 330 -1.18 -11.83 -12.73
C PRO A 330 -1.10 -13.35 -12.46
N PRO A 331 -1.74 -14.22 -13.27
CA PRO A 331 -1.82 -15.66 -12.98
C PRO A 331 -0.44 -16.30 -12.77
N SER A 332 -0.29 -17.29 -11.89
CA SER A 332 1.02 -17.89 -11.60
C SER A 332 1.70 -18.56 -12.80
N ALA A 333 0.95 -18.84 -13.87
CA ALA A 333 1.50 -19.31 -15.14
C ALA A 333 2.28 -18.22 -15.92
N THR A 334 2.16 -16.95 -15.51
CA THR A 334 2.68 -15.79 -16.27
C THR A 334 4.05 -15.32 -15.78
N TYR A 335 4.95 -16.23 -15.40
CA TYR A 335 6.34 -15.93 -14.98
C TYR A 335 6.48 -15.19 -13.62
N PHE A 336 5.42 -14.52 -13.13
CA PHE A 336 5.43 -13.80 -11.87
C PHE A 336 5.04 -14.65 -10.65
N SER A 337 5.64 -14.30 -9.51
CA SER A 337 5.48 -14.89 -8.20
C SER A 337 5.29 -13.79 -7.14
N HIS A 338 4.74 -14.19 -5.98
CA HIS A 338 4.84 -13.38 -4.76
C HIS A 338 6.23 -13.57 -4.14
N ALA A 339 6.65 -12.67 -3.27
CA ALA A 339 7.82 -12.91 -2.43
C ALA A 339 7.67 -14.23 -1.65
N CYS A 340 8.76 -14.99 -1.50
CA CYS A 340 8.81 -16.25 -0.75
C CYS A 340 7.78 -17.30 -1.22
N SER A 341 7.38 -17.27 -2.50
CA SER A 341 6.33 -18.16 -3.04
C SER A 341 6.79 -18.97 -4.26
N ASP A 342 8.08 -18.91 -4.59
CA ASP A 342 8.70 -19.82 -5.56
C ASP A 342 8.74 -21.27 -5.03
N SER A 343 9.07 -22.22 -5.91
CA SER A 343 9.05 -23.64 -5.60
C SER A 343 10.06 -24.04 -4.52
N ASN A 344 11.21 -23.38 -4.41
CA ASN A 344 12.20 -23.63 -3.37
C ASN A 344 11.70 -23.10 -2.03
N SER A 345 11.17 -21.87 -2.00
CA SER A 345 10.57 -21.30 -0.79
C SER A 345 9.41 -22.15 -0.25
N VAL A 346 8.58 -22.71 -1.13
CA VAL A 346 7.51 -23.65 -0.74
C VAL A 346 8.10 -24.92 -0.10
N LYS A 347 9.15 -25.52 -0.68
CA LYS A 347 9.83 -26.70 -0.09
C LYS A 347 10.44 -26.39 1.28
N LYS A 348 10.94 -25.16 1.49
CA LYS A 348 11.47 -24.68 2.78
C LYS A 348 10.38 -24.35 3.82
N GLY A 349 9.10 -24.53 3.50
CA GLY A 349 7.99 -24.23 4.41
C GLY A 349 7.79 -22.74 4.67
N MET A 350 8.29 -21.86 3.80
CA MET A 350 8.32 -20.42 4.06
C MET A 350 6.94 -19.78 4.19
N ARG A 351 5.92 -20.39 3.57
CA ARG A 351 4.54 -19.94 3.72
C ARG A 351 4.10 -19.85 5.18
N GLU A 352 4.47 -20.84 5.99
CA GLU A 352 4.10 -20.90 7.42
C GLU A 352 4.70 -19.73 8.21
N LYS A 353 5.80 -19.15 7.71
CA LYS A 353 6.52 -18.05 8.38
C LYS A 353 6.09 -16.66 7.90
N VAL A 354 5.53 -16.56 6.70
CA VAL A 354 5.35 -15.27 6.01
C VAL A 354 3.92 -14.99 5.54
N SER A 355 2.97 -15.92 5.71
CA SER A 355 1.62 -15.79 5.17
C SER A 355 0.57 -15.72 6.26
N GLU A 356 -0.37 -14.79 6.13
CA GLU A 356 -1.57 -14.70 6.98
C GLU A 356 -2.81 -14.63 6.07
N ASP A 357 -3.48 -15.77 5.89
CA ASP A 357 -4.69 -15.88 5.06
C ASP A 357 -5.95 -15.90 5.92
N CYS A 358 -6.63 -14.76 6.00
CA CYS A 358 -7.76 -14.53 6.90
C CYS A 358 -9.11 -14.59 6.17
N ASN A 359 -10.18 -14.92 6.89
CA ASN A 359 -11.54 -14.83 6.40
C ASN A 359 -11.94 -13.38 6.11
N ALA A 360 -12.79 -13.21 5.09
CA ALA A 360 -13.58 -11.99 4.94
C ALA A 360 -14.71 -12.02 5.96
N THR A 361 -14.68 -11.12 6.94
CA THR A 361 -15.74 -10.90 7.95
C THR A 361 -16.81 -9.92 7.46
N LEU A 362 -16.90 -9.71 6.14
CA LEU A 362 -17.81 -8.74 5.54
C LEU A 362 -19.25 -9.26 5.51
N THR A 363 -20.18 -8.44 5.98
CA THR A 363 -21.63 -8.61 5.80
C THR A 363 -22.17 -7.59 4.81
N VAL A 364 -23.19 -7.96 4.05
CA VAL A 364 -23.72 -7.11 2.96
C VAL A 364 -25.21 -6.82 3.20
N ARG A 365 -25.59 -6.09 4.27
CA ARG A 365 -26.99 -5.59 4.45
C ARG A 365 -27.08 -4.37 5.40
N PRO A 366 -27.76 -3.26 5.02
CA PRO A 366 -28.13 -2.80 3.67
C PRO A 366 -26.94 -2.22 2.87
N PHE A 367 -25.80 -2.02 3.52
CA PHE A 367 -24.52 -1.62 2.95
C PHE A 367 -23.43 -2.60 3.43
N PRO A 368 -22.25 -2.68 2.77
CA PRO A 368 -21.12 -3.43 3.30
C PRO A 368 -20.79 -2.99 4.73
N ASN A 369 -20.63 -3.95 5.63
CA ASN A 369 -20.27 -3.75 7.03
C ASN A 369 -19.42 -4.92 7.52
N VAL A 370 -18.80 -4.80 8.69
CA VAL A 370 -18.00 -5.88 9.30
C VAL A 370 -18.82 -6.59 10.37
N ASP A 371 -18.82 -7.92 10.33
CA ASP A 371 -19.25 -8.74 11.46
C ASP A 371 -18.07 -8.97 12.40
N TYR A 372 -17.88 -8.07 13.37
CA TYR A 372 -16.84 -8.17 14.40
C TYR A 372 -17.02 -9.37 15.35
N LYS A 373 -18.11 -10.15 15.23
CA LYS A 373 -18.29 -11.41 15.95
C LYS A 373 -17.81 -12.61 15.15
N ALA A 374 -17.61 -12.45 13.84
CA ALA A 374 -17.10 -13.51 12.99
C ALA A 374 -15.60 -13.74 13.28
N ASN A 375 -15.19 -14.99 13.09
CA ASN A 375 -13.80 -15.40 13.30
C ASN A 375 -12.95 -15.04 12.07
N LEU A 376 -11.85 -14.31 12.28
CA LEU A 376 -10.85 -14.05 11.24
C LEU A 376 -10.21 -15.36 10.77
N ASP A 377 -9.96 -16.31 11.67
CA ASP A 377 -9.45 -17.65 11.35
C ASP A 377 -8.24 -17.63 10.38
N CYS A 378 -7.31 -16.70 10.59
CA CYS A 378 -6.09 -16.52 9.82
C CYS A 378 -5.22 -17.80 9.86
N GLN A 379 -4.78 -18.22 8.69
CA GLN A 379 -3.98 -19.43 8.51
C GLN A 379 -2.74 -19.12 7.67
N ASN A 380 -1.63 -19.75 8.01
CA ASN A 380 -0.34 -19.63 7.33
C ASN A 380 -0.04 -20.81 6.40
N TYR A 381 -1.04 -21.64 6.10
CA TYR A 381 -0.97 -22.76 5.17
C TYR A 381 -2.00 -22.62 4.07
N LYS A 382 -1.82 -23.37 2.98
CA LYS A 382 -2.72 -23.28 1.83
C LYS A 382 -4.05 -23.97 2.15
N THR A 383 -5.12 -23.18 2.12
CA THR A 383 -6.50 -23.68 2.26
C THR A 383 -7.12 -24.00 0.90
N ARG A 384 -8.38 -24.46 0.92
CA ARG A 384 -9.16 -24.64 -0.32
C ARG A 384 -9.27 -23.33 -1.09
N THR A 385 -9.34 -23.44 -2.42
CA THR A 385 -9.61 -22.31 -3.30
C THR A 385 -10.99 -21.74 -2.98
N TYR A 386 -11.04 -20.46 -2.63
CA TYR A 386 -12.30 -19.75 -2.42
C TYR A 386 -12.85 -19.23 -3.73
N ILE A 387 -14.18 -19.09 -3.80
CA ILE A 387 -14.83 -18.41 -4.92
C ILE A 387 -14.36 -16.95 -4.90
N PRO A 388 -13.79 -16.42 -5.98
CA PRO A 388 -13.36 -15.03 -6.03
C PRO A 388 -14.52 -14.07 -5.73
N ASN A 389 -14.29 -13.15 -4.80
CA ASN A 389 -15.19 -12.10 -4.40
C ASN A 389 -14.39 -10.80 -4.26
N VAL A 390 -14.61 -9.88 -5.20
CA VAL A 390 -13.93 -8.56 -5.27
C VAL A 390 -14.14 -7.74 -3.99
N LEU A 391 -15.26 -7.93 -3.27
CA LEU A 391 -15.48 -7.24 -1.99
C LEU A 391 -14.53 -7.70 -0.88
N SER A 392 -13.95 -8.90 -1.00
CA SER A 392 -12.94 -9.37 -0.06
C SER A 392 -11.64 -8.56 -0.18
N HIS A 393 -11.41 -7.92 -1.32
CA HIS A 393 -10.31 -6.98 -1.52
C HIS A 393 -10.52 -5.64 -0.81
N THR A 394 -11.69 -5.40 -0.19
CA THR A 394 -11.97 -4.15 0.53
C THR A 394 -12.04 -4.32 2.04
N ILE A 395 -11.54 -5.44 2.57
CA ILE A 395 -11.48 -5.71 4.00
C ILE A 395 -10.26 -6.56 4.36
N TYR A 396 -9.49 -6.13 5.35
CA TYR A 396 -8.35 -6.89 5.89
C TYR A 396 -8.33 -6.70 7.41
N LEU A 397 -8.32 -7.80 8.15
CA LEU A 397 -8.23 -7.78 9.62
C LEU A 397 -9.30 -6.86 10.24
N ASP A 398 -10.53 -6.96 9.74
CA ASP A 398 -11.67 -6.12 10.10
C ASP A 398 -11.55 -4.62 9.78
N ILE A 399 -10.49 -4.18 9.09
CA ILE A 399 -10.35 -2.80 8.60
C ILE A 399 -10.96 -2.67 7.20
N MET A 400 -11.90 -1.74 7.05
CA MET A 400 -12.62 -1.51 5.80
C MET A 400 -11.92 -0.52 4.87
N TYR A 401 -11.94 -0.82 3.58
CA TYR A 401 -11.45 0.01 2.47
C TYR A 401 -12.57 0.39 1.50
N THR A 402 -13.84 0.23 1.90
CA THR A 402 -15.01 0.35 1.02
C THR A 402 -15.23 1.74 0.48
N ASN A 403 -15.02 2.79 1.28
CA ASN A 403 -15.10 4.18 0.81
C ASN A 403 -13.79 4.64 0.14
N ALA A 404 -12.72 3.85 0.28
CA ALA A 404 -11.40 4.14 -0.27
C ALA A 404 -11.19 3.58 -1.70
N VAL A 405 -11.91 2.52 -2.07
CA VAL A 405 -11.80 1.87 -3.38
C VAL A 405 -13.12 2.04 -4.13
N ASP A 406 -13.08 2.69 -5.30
CA ASP A 406 -14.24 2.74 -6.21
C ASP A 406 -14.42 1.37 -6.88
N ILE A 407 -15.07 0.44 -6.16
CA ILE A 407 -15.30 -0.95 -6.59
C ILE A 407 -15.93 -1.02 -7.99
N PRO A 408 -16.96 -0.22 -8.35
CA PRO A 408 -17.49 -0.20 -9.71
C PRO A 408 -16.49 0.22 -10.78
N LYS A 409 -15.64 1.24 -10.54
CA LYS A 409 -14.60 1.63 -11.51
C LYS A 409 -13.47 0.63 -11.57
N PHE A 410 -13.09 0.05 -10.44
CA PHE A 410 -12.11 -1.03 -10.35
C PHE A 410 -12.56 -2.24 -11.18
N ALA A 411 -13.81 -2.69 -11.03
CA ALA A 411 -14.37 -3.80 -11.78
C ALA A 411 -14.57 -3.50 -13.28
N LYS A 412 -14.83 -2.25 -13.65
CA LYS A 412 -15.04 -1.85 -15.04
C LYS A 412 -13.76 -1.59 -15.83
N GLY A 413 -12.58 -1.53 -15.19
CA GLY A 413 -11.30 -1.31 -15.88
C GLY A 413 -11.23 -0.02 -16.71
N ILE A 414 -12.14 0.94 -16.49
CA ILE A 414 -12.27 2.16 -17.29
C ILE A 414 -12.30 3.39 -16.38
N ALA A 415 -11.25 4.21 -16.52
CA ALA A 415 -11.17 5.67 -16.30
C ALA A 415 -9.70 6.07 -16.09
N PHE A 416 -9.20 6.95 -16.97
CA PHE A 416 -7.94 7.67 -16.80
C PHE A 416 -8.16 8.80 -15.79
N GLN A 417 -7.51 8.73 -14.63
CA GLN A 417 -7.34 9.87 -13.75
C GLN A 417 -5.83 10.11 -13.67
N GLN A 418 -5.39 11.28 -14.15
CA GLN A 418 -4.04 11.78 -13.92
C GLN A 418 -4.10 12.56 -12.60
N GLU A 419 -3.28 12.21 -11.61
CA GLU A 419 -3.22 12.99 -10.37
C GLU A 419 -2.50 14.32 -10.59
N VAL A 420 -1.41 14.26 -11.35
CA VAL A 420 -0.60 15.43 -11.68
C VAL A 420 -0.44 15.53 -13.19
N LYS A 421 -0.85 16.65 -13.79
CA LYS A 421 -0.62 16.90 -15.22
C LYS A 421 0.88 16.96 -15.49
N ARG A 422 1.31 16.37 -16.61
CA ARG A 422 2.67 16.54 -17.14
C ARG A 422 2.88 17.99 -17.58
N THR A 423 4.13 18.41 -17.70
CA THR A 423 4.45 19.69 -18.34
C THR A 423 3.97 19.71 -19.81
N PRO A 424 3.86 20.88 -20.45
CA PRO A 424 3.59 20.97 -21.89
C PRO A 424 4.62 20.19 -22.75
N SER A 425 5.85 20.05 -22.27
CA SER A 425 6.91 19.25 -22.89
C SER A 425 6.86 17.75 -22.54
N GLY A 426 5.88 17.30 -21.76
CA GLY A 426 5.68 15.90 -21.40
C GLY A 426 6.45 15.42 -20.16
N GLY A 427 7.12 16.31 -19.44
CA GLY A 427 7.86 16.05 -18.20
C GLY A 427 6.95 15.66 -17.03
N THR A 428 7.48 14.82 -16.14
CA THR A 428 6.77 14.39 -14.92
C THR A 428 6.83 15.50 -13.87
N ILE A 429 5.68 15.91 -13.33
CA ILE A 429 5.61 16.82 -12.19
C ILE A 429 5.39 16.00 -10.91
N GLY A 430 6.19 16.29 -9.89
CA GLY A 430 6.08 15.77 -8.54
C GLY A 430 5.47 16.80 -7.58
N ARG A 431 4.91 16.30 -6.48
CA ARG A 431 4.32 17.05 -5.38
C ARG A 431 4.84 16.48 -4.07
N LEU A 432 5.30 17.35 -3.17
CA LEU A 432 5.51 17.03 -1.75
C LEU A 432 4.51 17.81 -0.91
N ILE A 433 3.84 17.14 0.03
CA ILE A 433 3.09 17.78 1.10
C ILE A 433 3.71 17.38 2.43
N ILE A 434 4.20 18.36 3.17
CA ILE A 434 4.75 18.19 4.51
C ILE A 434 3.67 18.58 5.50
N GLY A 435 3.09 17.59 6.18
CA GLY A 435 2.02 17.80 7.14
C GLY A 435 2.47 17.55 8.57
N SER A 436 2.03 18.40 9.49
CA SER A 436 2.26 18.30 10.93
C SER A 436 1.18 19.06 11.70
N ASP A 437 1.26 19.05 13.03
CA ASP A 437 0.37 19.83 13.89
C ASP A 437 0.49 21.35 13.66
N GLU A 438 1.65 21.80 13.18
CA GLU A 438 1.90 23.21 12.81
C GLU A 438 1.24 23.62 11.48
N GLY A 439 0.61 22.66 10.79
CA GLY A 439 -0.04 22.85 9.50
C GLY A 439 0.65 22.09 8.38
N TYR A 440 0.36 22.53 7.15
CA TYR A 440 0.70 21.82 5.93
C TYR A 440 1.48 22.76 5.03
N LYS A 441 2.57 22.26 4.44
CA LYS A 441 3.31 22.95 3.40
C LYS A 441 3.32 22.10 2.14
N VAL A 442 3.29 22.74 0.98
CA VAL A 442 3.31 22.06 -0.32
C VAL A 442 4.41 22.62 -1.20
N VAL A 443 5.03 21.75 -2.00
CA VAL A 443 5.89 22.15 -3.12
C VAL A 443 5.59 21.24 -4.31
N PHE A 444 5.58 21.84 -5.50
CA PHE A 444 5.53 21.13 -6.77
C PHE A 444 6.85 21.34 -7.49
N PHE A 445 7.33 20.30 -8.15
CA PHE A 445 8.63 20.30 -8.80
C PHE A 445 8.61 19.47 -10.07
N ASP A 446 9.38 19.86 -11.08
CA ASP A 446 9.62 19.00 -12.24
C ASP A 446 10.60 17.91 -11.82
N VAL A 447 10.16 16.66 -11.91
CA VAL A 447 10.96 15.51 -11.51
C VAL A 447 12.22 15.43 -12.36
N ASN A 448 12.16 15.66 -13.67
CA ASN A 448 13.34 15.58 -14.52
C ASN A 448 14.33 16.72 -14.24
N ALA A 449 13.84 17.93 -14.00
CA ALA A 449 14.69 19.09 -13.74
C ALA A 449 15.29 19.11 -12.32
N SER A 450 14.61 18.48 -11.36
CA SER A 450 15.08 18.39 -9.96
C SER A 450 16.07 17.26 -9.76
N ARG A 451 16.42 16.53 -10.81
CA ARG A 451 17.42 15.49 -10.73
C ARG A 451 18.79 16.08 -11.05
N SER A 452 19.76 15.82 -10.18
CA SER A 452 21.13 16.32 -10.31
C SER A 452 21.82 15.67 -11.49
N LYS A 453 22.47 16.44 -12.37
CA LYS A 453 23.27 15.88 -13.48
C LYS A 453 24.18 14.75 -12.95
N PRO A 454 24.36 13.64 -13.70
CA PRO A 454 25.23 12.55 -13.27
C PRO A 454 26.60 13.07 -12.81
N THR A 455 27.02 12.58 -11.66
CA THR A 455 28.23 12.93 -10.93
C THR A 455 29.11 11.70 -10.74
N ASN A 456 30.30 11.89 -10.15
CA ASN A 456 31.14 10.76 -9.74
C ASN A 456 30.47 9.84 -8.71
N ILE A 457 29.45 10.31 -7.98
CA ILE A 457 28.70 9.47 -7.04
C ILE A 457 27.86 8.45 -7.80
N ASP A 458 27.24 8.85 -8.91
CA ASP A 458 26.42 7.96 -9.73
C ASP A 458 27.31 6.90 -10.40
N ALA A 459 28.51 7.28 -10.86
CA ALA A 459 29.52 6.32 -11.33
C ALA A 459 29.97 5.35 -10.21
N ALA A 460 30.12 5.83 -8.98
CA ALA A 460 30.46 4.98 -7.84
C ALA A 460 29.32 4.05 -7.43
N GLU A 461 28.06 4.49 -7.54
CA GLU A 461 26.88 3.66 -7.36
C GLU A 461 26.82 2.55 -8.42
N SER A 462 26.97 2.89 -9.71
CA SER A 462 27.01 1.88 -10.78
C SER A 462 28.16 0.88 -10.59
N ALA A 463 29.34 1.35 -10.18
CA ALA A 463 30.47 0.46 -9.88
C ALA A 463 30.18 -0.44 -8.67
N ALA A 464 29.55 0.08 -7.62
CA ALA A 464 29.16 -0.70 -6.45
C ALA A 464 28.08 -1.75 -6.78
N LEU A 465 27.08 -1.42 -7.59
CA LEU A 465 26.09 -2.38 -8.09
C LEU A 465 26.75 -3.50 -8.90
N THR A 466 27.68 -3.14 -9.79
CA THR A 466 28.48 -4.12 -10.55
C THR A 466 29.27 -5.03 -9.63
N ALA A 467 29.88 -4.49 -8.57
CA ALA A 467 30.63 -5.25 -7.57
C ALA A 467 29.75 -6.18 -6.72
N LEU A 468 28.45 -5.90 -6.59
CA LEU A 468 27.46 -6.80 -5.97
C LEU A 468 27.05 -7.97 -6.88
N GLY A 469 27.64 -8.05 -8.08
CA GLY A 469 27.34 -9.08 -9.07
C GLY A 469 26.06 -8.80 -9.87
N GLU A 470 25.57 -7.56 -9.85
CA GLU A 470 24.48 -7.11 -10.70
C GLU A 470 25.09 -6.51 -11.96
N THR A 471 25.01 -7.22 -13.08
CA THR A 471 25.43 -6.65 -14.37
C THR A 471 24.22 -5.96 -15.01
N PRO A 472 24.27 -4.63 -15.21
CA PRO A 472 23.25 -3.94 -15.99
C PRO A 472 23.18 -4.54 -17.39
N ILE A 473 21.97 -4.69 -17.91
CA ILE A 473 21.77 -5.15 -19.28
C ILE A 473 21.92 -3.93 -20.19
N ASP A 474 22.75 -4.01 -21.22
CA ASP A 474 22.93 -2.92 -22.18
C ASP A 474 21.58 -2.56 -22.82
N GLU A 475 21.14 -1.31 -22.64
CA GLU A 475 19.88 -0.78 -23.18
C GLU A 475 19.76 -1.00 -24.71
N LYS A 476 20.88 -1.09 -25.43
CA LYS A 476 20.88 -1.34 -26.89
C LYS A 476 20.48 -2.77 -27.28
N THR A 477 20.52 -3.71 -26.35
CA THR A 477 20.12 -5.11 -26.57
C THR A 477 18.66 -5.38 -26.19
N PHE A 478 17.86 -4.35 -25.87
CA PHE A 478 16.44 -4.48 -25.59
C PHE A 478 15.64 -4.82 -26.85
N SER A 479 15.67 -6.10 -27.22
CA SER A 479 14.72 -6.70 -28.15
C SER A 479 13.37 -6.84 -27.44
N THR A 480 12.34 -6.21 -27.99
CA THR A 480 10.94 -6.47 -27.61
C THR A 480 10.45 -7.84 -28.08
N GLU A 481 11.32 -8.72 -28.58
CA GLU A 481 10.90 -10.06 -28.98
C GLU A 481 10.57 -10.91 -27.75
N PRO A 482 9.43 -11.61 -27.75
CA PRO A 482 9.06 -12.52 -26.68
C PRO A 482 10.15 -13.57 -26.49
N ILE A 483 10.62 -13.74 -25.26
CA ILE A 483 11.51 -14.85 -24.88
C ILE A 483 10.81 -16.16 -25.28
N SER A 484 11.41 -16.90 -26.21
CA SER A 484 10.91 -18.14 -26.77
C SER A 484 10.95 -19.29 -25.74
N GLY A 485 9.88 -19.40 -24.94
CA GLY A 485 9.52 -20.62 -24.21
C GLY A 485 8.55 -21.49 -25.03
N PRO A 486 8.42 -22.80 -24.74
CA PRO A 486 7.85 -23.78 -25.66
C PRO A 486 6.39 -23.47 -26.00
N THR A 487 6.18 -23.30 -27.31
CA THR A 487 4.95 -23.00 -28.02
C THR A 487 3.79 -23.92 -27.67
N THR A 488 2.67 -23.34 -27.22
CA THR A 488 1.35 -23.76 -27.70
C THR A 488 0.73 -22.62 -28.51
N ALA A 489 0.50 -22.92 -29.78
CA ALA A 489 0.11 -21.98 -30.83
C ALA A 489 -1.34 -21.51 -30.64
N ALA A 490 -1.53 -20.24 -30.29
CA ALA A 490 -2.79 -19.52 -30.53
C ALA A 490 -2.69 -18.00 -30.34
N MET A 491 -1.61 -17.31 -30.71
CA MET A 491 -1.61 -15.83 -30.76
C MET A 491 -0.67 -15.29 -31.85
N ALA A 492 -1.06 -15.42 -33.11
CA ALA A 492 -0.40 -14.75 -34.24
C ALA A 492 -1.46 -14.11 -35.14
N ALA A 493 -1.89 -12.89 -34.80
CA ALA A 493 -2.52 -11.92 -35.70
C ALA A 493 -2.87 -10.64 -34.91
N GLY A 494 -1.93 -9.72 -34.82
CA GLY A 494 -2.16 -8.42 -34.20
C GLY A 494 -0.87 -7.65 -34.05
N GLY A 495 -0.45 -6.97 -35.13
CA GLY A 495 0.74 -6.13 -35.13
C GLY A 495 0.66 -5.05 -34.04
N TYR A 496 1.48 -5.19 -33.00
CA TYR A 496 1.72 -4.17 -32.00
C TYR A 496 2.60 -3.06 -32.59
N ARG A 497 1.97 -2.10 -33.27
CA ARG A 497 2.57 -0.78 -33.51
C ARG A 497 2.15 0.15 -32.37
N GLY A 498 3.02 0.29 -31.37
CA GLY A 498 2.85 1.22 -30.28
C GLY A 498 3.96 1.05 -29.25
N GLY A 499 5.08 1.74 -29.44
CA GLY A 499 6.16 1.82 -28.46
C GLY A 499 5.65 2.45 -27.16
N ILE A 500 5.34 1.60 -26.18
CA ILE A 500 5.06 2.00 -24.79
C ILE A 500 6.19 1.42 -23.96
N GLY A 501 7.30 2.14 -23.93
CA GLY A 501 8.52 1.74 -23.23
C GLY A 501 9.71 2.56 -23.71
N GLY A 502 9.63 3.89 -23.61
CA GLY A 502 10.82 4.73 -23.74
C GLY A 502 11.80 4.45 -22.61
N ALA A 503 13.07 4.82 -22.79
CA ALA A 503 14.12 4.75 -21.78
C ALA A 503 13.58 5.19 -20.43
N ILE A 504 13.72 4.35 -19.41
CA ILE A 504 13.33 4.76 -18.08
C ILE A 504 14.45 5.67 -17.60
N SER A 505 14.16 6.97 -17.54
CA SER A 505 15.07 7.96 -16.98
C SER A 505 15.15 7.72 -15.47
N GLU A 506 15.90 6.72 -15.05
CA GLU A 506 16.10 6.29 -13.67
C GLU A 506 17.42 6.84 -13.09
N ASP A 507 18.38 7.22 -13.94
CA ASP A 507 19.76 7.52 -13.54
C ASP A 507 20.01 8.94 -12.99
N VAL A 508 19.00 9.62 -12.47
CA VAL A 508 19.20 11.00 -12.02
C VAL A 508 18.51 11.22 -10.68
N ARG A 509 19.31 11.52 -9.65
CA ARG A 509 18.97 11.49 -8.23
C ARG A 509 18.35 12.81 -7.74
N VAL A 510 17.32 12.75 -6.90
CA VAL A 510 16.98 13.87 -6.01
C VAL A 510 17.89 13.74 -4.79
N ASP A 511 18.95 14.55 -4.74
CA ASP A 511 19.89 14.53 -3.63
C ASP A 511 19.42 15.36 -2.42
N LYS A 512 20.12 15.23 -1.30
CA LYS A 512 19.87 15.96 -0.06
C LYS A 512 19.73 17.47 -0.29
N ASN A 513 20.66 18.10 -0.99
CA ASN A 513 20.66 19.55 -1.18
C ASN A 513 19.44 20.00 -1.97
N THR A 514 19.08 19.24 -2.99
CA THR A 514 17.89 19.49 -3.81
C THR A 514 16.62 19.29 -3.00
N PHE A 515 16.53 18.22 -2.22
CA PHE A 515 15.38 17.96 -1.34
C PHE A 515 15.23 19.03 -0.26
N ASP A 516 16.31 19.40 0.43
CA ASP A 516 16.30 20.46 1.44
C ASP A 516 15.87 21.80 0.84
N LYS A 517 16.30 22.08 -0.40
CA LYS A 517 15.84 23.24 -1.16
C LYS A 517 14.33 23.16 -1.41
N LEU A 518 13.80 22.03 -1.88
CA LEU A 518 12.35 21.82 -2.05
C LEU A 518 11.58 22.03 -0.75
N VAL A 519 12.09 21.52 0.37
CA VAL A 519 11.49 21.74 1.71
C VAL A 519 11.49 23.22 2.08
N SER A 520 12.62 23.93 1.90
CA SER A 520 12.73 25.35 2.22
C SER A 520 11.80 26.24 1.39
N LEU A 521 11.47 25.79 0.17
CA LEU A 521 10.59 26.47 -0.77
C LEU A 521 9.12 26.08 -0.61
N SER A 522 8.83 25.10 0.25
CA SER A 522 7.46 24.67 0.50
C SER A 522 6.65 25.79 1.13
N VAL A 523 5.47 26.05 0.57
CA VAL A 523 4.59 27.15 0.96
C VAL A 523 3.46 26.64 1.83
N PRO A 524 3.05 27.37 2.89
CA PRO A 524 1.93 26.98 3.71
C PRO A 524 0.63 26.89 2.91
N ILE A 525 -0.12 25.81 3.12
CA ILE A 525 -1.47 25.67 2.56
C ILE A 525 -2.44 26.44 3.44
N LYS A 526 -2.98 27.56 2.94
CA LYS A 526 -4.02 28.34 3.64
C LYS A 526 -5.41 27.69 3.49
N GLY A 527 -6.36 28.04 4.36
CA GLY A 527 -7.78 27.69 4.26
C GLY A 527 -8.20 26.31 4.79
N SER A 528 -9.51 26.12 4.98
CA SER A 528 -10.12 24.85 5.43
C SER A 528 -10.12 23.78 4.34
N ASP A 529 -10.17 24.20 3.08
CA ASP A 529 -9.99 23.34 1.92
C ASP A 529 -8.53 23.39 1.51
N LYS A 530 -7.75 22.51 2.14
CA LYS A 530 -6.30 22.34 1.89
C LYS A 530 -6.03 21.68 0.53
N CYS A 531 -7.01 21.64 -0.38
CA CYS A 531 -6.80 21.17 -1.73
C CYS A 531 -5.92 22.16 -2.51
N PRO A 532 -4.76 21.73 -3.03
CA PRO A 532 -3.87 22.66 -3.72
C PRO A 532 -4.44 23.22 -5.04
N MET A 533 -5.53 22.66 -5.58
CA MET A 533 -6.21 23.19 -6.76
C MET A 533 -6.87 24.56 -6.58
N LEU A 534 -7.27 24.93 -5.35
CA LEU A 534 -8.09 26.13 -5.14
C LEU A 534 -7.29 27.43 -5.14
N TYR A 535 -5.97 27.33 -5.22
CA TYR A 535 -5.07 28.46 -5.10
C TYR A 535 -4.35 28.65 -6.43
N SER A 536 -4.95 29.46 -7.31
CA SER A 536 -4.33 29.95 -8.54
C SER A 536 -2.98 30.65 -8.33
N ASP A 537 -2.66 30.96 -7.08
CA ASP A 537 -1.55 31.82 -6.68
C ASP A 537 -0.32 31.05 -6.21
N TYR A 538 -0.37 29.71 -6.10
CA TYR A 538 0.84 28.93 -5.83
C TYR A 538 1.66 28.83 -7.11
N GLN A 539 2.75 29.59 -7.14
CA GLN A 539 3.79 29.44 -8.15
C GLN A 539 4.38 28.03 -8.04
N LEU A 540 4.35 27.29 -9.14
CA LEU A 540 5.24 26.13 -9.32
C LEU A 540 6.66 26.61 -8.99
N PHE A 541 7.35 25.95 -8.07
CA PHE A 541 8.78 26.14 -8.00
C PHE A 541 9.40 25.36 -9.15
N SER A 542 9.51 26.04 -10.28
CA SER A 542 10.39 25.69 -11.36
C SER A 542 11.16 26.97 -11.65
N SER A 543 12.42 26.88 -12.06
CA SER A 543 13.17 27.99 -12.64
C SER A 543 12.54 28.53 -13.95
N PHE A 544 11.30 28.12 -14.28
CA PHE A 544 10.53 28.46 -15.47
C PHE A 544 9.05 28.75 -15.12
N SER A 545 8.45 29.61 -15.93
CA SER A 545 7.24 30.42 -15.73
C SER A 545 6.03 29.82 -14.99
N ASN A 546 5.22 30.73 -14.41
CA ASN A 546 3.95 30.61 -13.67
C ASN A 546 2.78 29.84 -14.35
N THR A 547 3.05 28.99 -15.32
CA THR A 547 2.03 28.35 -16.15
C THR A 547 1.88 26.88 -15.79
N LEU A 548 0.79 26.57 -15.07
CA LEU A 548 0.14 25.26 -14.81
C LEU A 548 0.25 24.71 -13.38
N MET A 549 -0.82 24.87 -12.59
CA MET A 549 -1.08 23.93 -11.50
C MET A 549 -1.73 22.63 -12.02
N PRO A 550 -1.29 21.44 -11.56
CA PRO A 550 -1.97 20.19 -11.84
C PRO A 550 -3.36 20.16 -11.17
N THR A 551 -4.35 19.58 -11.84
CA THR A 551 -5.65 19.25 -11.25
C THR A 551 -5.52 18.04 -10.33
N LEU A 552 -5.22 18.26 -9.06
CA LEU A 552 -5.31 17.24 -8.01
C LEU A 552 -6.78 16.94 -7.70
N GLN A 553 -7.19 15.70 -7.51
CA GLN A 553 -8.58 15.43 -7.11
C GLN A 553 -8.87 16.02 -5.71
N CYS A 554 -9.39 17.25 -5.66
CA CYS A 554 -10.17 17.66 -4.49
C CYS A 554 -11.39 16.75 -4.42
N ALA A 555 -11.85 16.45 -3.21
CA ALA A 555 -13.20 15.92 -3.07
C ALA A 555 -14.14 16.85 -3.87
N PRO A 556 -15.01 16.32 -4.75
CA PRO A 556 -15.96 17.16 -5.45
C PRO A 556 -16.67 17.98 -4.38
N LYS A 557 -16.70 19.32 -4.53
CA LYS A 557 -17.51 20.17 -3.66
C LYS A 557 -18.85 19.47 -3.53
N VAL A 558 -19.22 19.07 -2.31
CA VAL A 558 -20.54 18.54 -2.03
C VAL A 558 -21.47 19.73 -2.20
N GLY A 559 -21.75 20.07 -3.46
CA GLY A 559 -22.77 21.03 -3.82
C GLY A 559 -24.02 20.41 -3.26
N GLY A 560 -24.50 20.97 -2.14
CA GLY A 560 -25.73 20.56 -1.49
C GLY A 560 -26.73 20.35 -2.60
N ARG A 561 -27.10 19.09 -2.81
CA ARG A 561 -27.98 18.68 -3.90
C ARG A 561 -29.24 19.47 -3.66
N LYS A 562 -29.42 20.60 -4.37
CA LYS A 562 -30.66 21.37 -4.33
C LYS A 562 -31.71 20.36 -4.78
N ARG A 563 -32.45 19.80 -3.82
CA ARG A 563 -33.60 18.98 -4.10
C ARG A 563 -34.51 19.89 -4.92
N LYS A 564 -34.50 19.73 -6.25
CA LYS A 564 -35.60 20.22 -7.06
C LYS A 564 -36.82 19.52 -6.49
N HIS A 565 -37.61 20.26 -5.69
CA HIS A 565 -38.96 19.86 -5.37
C HIS A 565 -39.71 19.77 -6.70
N THR A 566 -39.70 18.59 -7.31
CA THR A 566 -40.67 18.24 -8.32
C THR A 566 -42.01 18.21 -7.60
N ARG A 567 -42.74 19.34 -7.63
CA ARG A 567 -44.18 19.35 -7.38
C ARG A 567 -44.79 18.36 -8.36
N LYS A 568 -45.04 17.13 -7.91
CA LYS A 568 -45.96 16.22 -8.59
C LYS A 568 -47.32 16.91 -8.58
N HIS A 569 -47.69 17.54 -9.69
CA HIS A 569 -49.09 17.88 -9.94
C HIS A 569 -49.86 16.56 -9.99
N MET A 570 -50.53 16.22 -8.90
CA MET A 570 -51.59 15.21 -8.92
C MET A 570 -52.68 15.73 -9.86
N LYS A 571 -52.68 15.26 -11.11
CA LYS A 571 -53.86 15.35 -11.97
C LYS A 571 -54.95 14.50 -11.33
N LYS A 572 -55.89 15.17 -10.64
CA LYS A 572 -57.17 14.60 -10.22
C LYS A 572 -57.92 14.14 -11.47
N ASN A 573 -58.06 12.84 -11.67
CA ASN A 573 -59.03 12.28 -12.62
C ASN A 573 -60.44 12.63 -12.13
N LYS A 574 -61.02 13.69 -12.72
CA LYS A 574 -62.44 13.99 -12.58
C LYS A 574 -63.24 13.09 -13.52
N ARG A 575 -64.07 12.29 -12.88
CA ARG A 575 -65.23 11.55 -13.40
C ARG A 575 -65.90 12.24 -14.59
N PHE A 576 -66.08 11.51 -15.69
CA PHE A 576 -67.16 11.72 -16.65
C PHE A 576 -67.99 10.43 -16.70
N MET A 577 -68.99 10.32 -15.83
CA MET A 577 -70.15 9.47 -16.10
C MET A 577 -71.22 10.38 -16.70
N LYS A 578 -71.34 10.35 -18.03
CA LYS A 578 -72.47 10.91 -18.75
C LYS A 578 -73.57 9.86 -18.81
N THR A 579 -74.67 10.20 -18.16
CA THR A 579 -76.02 9.69 -18.34
C THR A 579 -76.38 9.50 -19.82
N LYS A 580 -76.93 8.33 -20.16
CA LYS A 580 -77.88 8.18 -21.26
C LYS A 580 -79.01 7.27 -20.79
N ARG A 581 -80.13 7.90 -20.48
CA ARG A 581 -81.45 7.30 -20.30
C ARG A 581 -82.27 7.66 -21.54
N ASN A 582 -83.03 6.68 -22.04
CA ASN A 582 -84.24 6.75 -22.89
C ASN A 582 -84.18 6.40 -24.38
N ARG A 583 -85.24 5.63 -24.72
CA ARG A 583 -85.84 5.20 -26.00
C ARG A 583 -85.20 3.93 -26.60
N ARG A 584 -85.92 2.83 -26.81
CA ARG A 584 -87.37 2.54 -26.84
C ARG A 584 -87.59 1.10 -26.37
#